data_AF-A0A292S9J6-F1
#
_entry.id   AF-A0A292S9J6-F1
#
_cell.length_a   1.000
_cell.length_b   1.000
_cell.length_c   1.000
_cell.angle_alpha   90.00
_cell.angle_beta   90.00
_cell.angle_gamma   90.00
#
_symmetry.space_group_name_H-M   'P 1'
#
loop_
_entity.id
_entity.type
_entity.pdbx_description
1 polymer ?
#
loop_
_entity_poly.entity_id
_entity_poly.type
_entity_poly.pdbx_seq_one_letter_code
_entity_poly.pdbx_strand_id
1 'polypeptide(L)'
;MPKDFFEENRTKIEKISKKLKNKKVIIYGTGKLFQFLKSENVFSDWDVVGVCDNKYLPEDENLECEGYRIINHDNLNNYKADYIFISVQKYRPVLNRLKKSELNAKIISLENDLNLPAWLKRIIYKKTNTFVYVKSDGRKVFNPKIKNLKVKFYGKNNYVEIHEPVAISEKMYISCYSGCRIMIRENNLIKSLAVYSGNNTDLEIGRNNSMEDVIISLKNASKTKLTIGSNCMLSYGIFLRTSDGHAIYDTRTRQMLNKPADIVIGNHVWISADCKVLKGVTVPNNCIIGTNSVVTKKFTEENCIIAGNPAGVLKREVNWIKNPTLI
;
A
#
# COMPACT_ATOMS: atom_id res chain seq x y z
N MET A 1 13.37 8.83 14.12
CA MET A 1 13.67 7.39 14.38
C MET A 1 13.35 7.11 15.85
N PRO A 2 13.08 5.87 16.27
CA PRO A 2 12.87 5.58 17.70
C PRO A 2 14.12 5.90 18.52
N LYS A 3 13.97 6.36 19.77
CA LYS A 3 15.09 6.60 20.70
C LYS A 3 15.99 5.36 20.87
N ASP A 4 15.38 4.18 20.87
CA ASP A 4 16.07 2.88 21.02
C ASP A 4 17.13 2.62 19.92
N PHE A 5 16.99 3.25 18.75
CA PHE A 5 17.95 3.08 17.65
C PHE A 5 19.33 3.66 17.97
N PHE A 6 19.39 4.81 18.67
CA PHE A 6 20.67 5.39 19.07
C PHE A 6 21.37 4.47 20.05
N GLU A 7 20.66 4.04 21.10
CA GLU A 7 21.23 3.20 22.16
C GLU A 7 21.77 1.87 21.63
N GLU A 8 21.04 1.19 20.74
CA GLU A 8 21.50 -0.06 20.12
C GLU A 8 22.74 0.11 19.22
N ASN A 9 23.02 1.32 18.72
CA ASN A 9 24.11 1.60 17.77
C ASN A 9 25.14 2.60 18.32
N ARG A 10 25.00 3.03 19.58
CA ARG A 10 25.78 4.10 20.23
C ARG A 10 27.27 3.82 20.11
N THR A 11 27.71 2.62 20.47
CA THR A 11 29.13 2.20 20.38
C THR A 11 29.70 2.28 18.95
N LYS A 12 28.89 1.93 17.93
CA LYS A 12 29.33 2.01 16.52
C LYS A 12 29.42 3.47 16.06
N ILE A 13 28.42 4.29 16.42
CA ILE A 13 28.37 5.71 16.10
C ILE A 13 29.54 6.44 16.77
N GLU A 14 29.82 6.17 18.04
CA GLU A 14 30.95 6.75 18.79
C GLU A 14 32.29 6.36 18.17
N LYS A 15 32.47 5.08 17.76
CA LYS A 15 33.69 4.62 17.09
C LYS A 15 33.93 5.34 15.77
N ILE A 16 32.88 5.54 14.95
CA ILE A 16 32.99 6.29 13.70
C ILE A 16 33.25 7.77 13.99
N SER A 17 32.53 8.36 14.95
CA SER A 17 32.69 9.76 15.31
C SER A 17 34.11 10.07 15.77
N LYS A 18 34.69 9.19 16.60
CA LYS A 18 36.09 9.30 17.04
C LYS A 18 37.08 9.17 15.88
N LYS A 19 36.77 8.36 14.86
CA LYS A 19 37.59 8.18 13.66
C LYS A 19 37.51 9.36 12.69
N LEU A 20 36.36 10.03 12.62
CA LEU A 20 36.10 11.15 11.72
C LEU A 20 36.31 12.53 12.35
N LYS A 21 36.60 12.57 13.66
CA LYS A 21 36.91 13.80 14.37
C LYS A 21 38.02 14.60 13.68
N ASN A 22 37.75 15.87 13.40
CA ASN A 22 38.66 16.81 12.73
C ASN A 22 39.13 16.34 11.33
N LYS A 23 38.36 15.48 10.65
CA LYS A 23 38.60 15.07 9.26
C LYS A 23 37.62 15.77 8.34
N LYS A 24 38.05 16.04 7.10
CA LYS A 24 37.16 16.54 6.04
C LYS A 24 36.22 15.43 5.59
N VAL A 25 34.93 15.60 5.83
CA VAL A 25 33.92 14.58 5.54
C VAL A 25 32.89 15.11 4.56
N ILE A 26 32.65 14.34 3.49
CA ILE A 26 31.41 14.47 2.70
C ILE A 26 30.40 13.47 3.23
N ILE A 27 29.17 13.91 3.49
CA ILE A 27 28.08 13.03 3.91
C ILE A 27 27.24 12.64 2.69
N TYR A 28 27.23 11.35 2.35
CA TYR A 28 26.48 10.82 1.24
C TYR A 28 25.15 10.21 1.70
N GLY A 29 24.06 10.94 1.46
CA GLY A 29 22.68 10.59 1.77
C GLY A 29 22.03 11.58 2.73
N THR A 30 20.99 12.27 2.29
CA THR A 30 20.30 13.32 3.08
C THR A 30 18.92 12.87 3.58
N GLY A 31 18.72 11.56 3.67
CA GLY A 31 17.46 10.95 4.10
C GLY A 31 17.29 10.87 5.62
N LYS A 32 16.37 10.01 6.07
CA LYS A 32 15.98 9.88 7.49
C LYS A 32 17.14 9.57 8.46
N LEU A 33 18.14 8.79 8.02
CA LEU A 33 19.30 8.47 8.87
C LEU A 33 20.20 9.70 9.06
N PHE A 34 20.43 10.49 8.01
CA PHE A 34 21.15 11.75 8.13
C PHE A 34 20.46 12.74 9.07
N GLN A 35 19.16 12.95 8.89
CA GLN A 35 18.37 13.83 9.75
C GLN A 35 18.44 13.43 11.23
N PHE A 36 18.43 12.12 11.49
CA PHE A 36 18.56 11.59 12.84
C PHE A 36 19.97 11.76 13.42
N LEU A 37 21.02 11.43 12.67
CA LEU A 37 22.40 11.63 13.14
C LEU A 37 22.70 13.11 13.40
N LYS A 38 22.13 14.01 12.58
CA LYS A 38 22.19 15.45 12.80
C LYS A 38 21.48 15.86 14.10
N SER A 39 20.26 15.37 14.36
CA SER A 39 19.52 15.72 15.58
C SER A 39 20.19 15.23 16.87
N GLU A 40 20.97 14.15 16.78
CA GLU A 40 21.79 13.62 17.87
C GLU A 40 23.20 14.25 17.93
N ASN A 41 23.44 15.36 17.21
CA ASN A 41 24.71 16.10 17.16
C ASN A 41 25.94 15.24 16.79
N VAL A 42 25.77 14.16 16.03
CA VAL A 42 26.87 13.25 15.67
C VAL A 42 27.95 13.95 14.82
N PHE A 43 27.55 14.93 14.03
CA PHE A 43 28.43 15.64 13.10
C PHE A 43 29.15 16.84 13.71
N SER A 44 28.92 17.17 14.98
CA SER A 44 29.43 18.41 15.61
C SER A 44 30.96 18.52 15.57
N ASP A 45 31.63 17.38 15.68
CA ASP A 45 33.10 17.27 15.76
C ASP A 45 33.75 16.96 14.40
N TRP A 46 32.97 16.98 13.31
CA TRP A 46 33.44 16.65 11.96
C TRP A 46 33.60 17.92 11.14
N ASP A 47 34.64 18.00 10.31
CA ASP A 47 34.75 19.06 9.30
C ASP A 47 33.90 18.66 8.08
N VAL A 48 32.59 18.86 8.18
CA VAL A 48 31.65 18.49 7.11
C VAL A 48 31.75 19.50 5.96
N VAL A 49 32.44 19.10 4.89
CA VAL A 49 32.65 19.96 3.72
C VAL A 49 31.43 20.04 2.80
N GLY A 50 30.44 19.15 2.98
CA GLY A 50 29.16 19.20 2.27
C GLY A 50 28.41 17.87 2.27
N VAL A 51 27.22 17.90 1.66
CA VAL A 51 26.32 16.75 1.54
C VAL A 51 26.07 16.39 0.08
N CYS A 52 25.97 15.11 -0.22
CA CYS A 52 25.68 14.58 -1.54
C CYS A 52 24.51 13.58 -1.48
N ASP A 53 23.67 13.52 -2.52
CA ASP A 53 22.58 12.56 -2.65
C ASP A 53 22.24 12.39 -4.14
N ASN A 54 21.65 11.25 -4.51
CA ASN A 54 21.28 10.96 -5.90
C ASN A 54 20.20 11.89 -6.47
N LYS A 55 19.47 12.58 -5.58
CA LYS A 55 18.41 13.52 -5.97
C LYS A 55 18.95 14.89 -6.37
N TYR A 56 20.22 15.20 -6.06
CA TYR A 56 20.81 16.50 -6.37
C TYR A 56 21.41 16.51 -7.76
N LEU A 57 20.99 17.49 -8.56
CA LEU A 57 21.45 17.75 -9.92
C LEU A 57 22.58 18.79 -9.91
N PRO A 58 23.35 18.96 -11.00
CA PRO A 58 24.47 19.92 -11.05
C PRO A 58 24.05 21.35 -10.70
N GLU A 59 22.84 21.75 -11.10
CA GLU A 59 22.24 23.05 -10.79
C GLU A 59 21.98 23.28 -9.28
N ASP A 60 21.94 22.23 -8.47
CA ASP A 60 21.67 22.31 -7.03
C ASP A 60 22.91 22.70 -6.21
N GLU A 61 24.11 22.77 -6.78
CA GLU A 61 25.35 23.06 -6.02
C GLU A 61 25.40 24.45 -5.37
N ASN A 62 24.56 25.38 -5.85
CA ASN A 62 24.40 26.70 -5.24
C ASN A 62 23.40 26.72 -4.08
N LEU A 63 22.78 25.59 -3.76
CA LEU A 63 21.80 25.43 -2.69
C LEU A 63 22.40 24.73 -1.46
N GLU A 64 21.67 24.80 -0.36
CA GLU A 64 22.00 24.10 0.88
C GLU A 64 20.93 23.09 1.27
N CYS A 65 21.36 22.01 1.91
CA CYS A 65 20.49 21.08 2.60
C CYS A 65 20.88 21.05 4.07
N GLU A 66 19.94 21.45 4.93
CA GLU A 66 20.12 21.35 6.38
C GLU A 66 21.34 22.14 6.89
N GLY A 67 21.65 23.28 6.28
CA GLY A 67 22.80 24.12 6.62
C GLY A 67 24.15 23.57 6.11
N TYR A 68 24.13 22.55 5.25
CA TYR A 68 25.31 22.06 4.55
C TYR A 68 25.17 22.32 3.06
N ARG A 69 26.26 22.77 2.43
CA ARG A 69 26.32 22.91 0.97
C ARG A 69 26.04 21.59 0.26
N ILE A 70 25.32 21.67 -0.84
CA ILE A 70 25.08 20.52 -1.72
C ILE A 70 26.29 20.32 -2.63
N ILE A 71 26.70 19.07 -2.79
CA ILE A 71 27.77 18.63 -3.68
C ILE A 71 27.14 17.67 -4.69
N ASN A 72 27.33 17.95 -5.99
CA ASN A 72 26.95 17.00 -7.02
C ASN A 72 27.84 15.76 -6.96
N HIS A 73 27.25 14.61 -7.26
CA HIS A 73 27.92 13.33 -7.29
C HIS A 73 29.23 13.33 -8.11
N ASP A 74 29.23 14.01 -9.25
CA ASP A 74 30.35 13.96 -10.19
C ASP A 74 31.52 14.85 -9.74
N ASN A 75 31.27 15.76 -8.79
CA ASN A 75 32.24 16.72 -8.28
C ASN A 75 32.87 16.33 -6.94
N LEU A 76 32.58 15.13 -6.40
CA LEU A 76 33.04 14.70 -5.08
C LEU A 76 34.56 14.86 -4.86
N ASN A 77 35.39 14.60 -5.89
CA ASN A 77 36.84 14.71 -5.81
C ASN A 77 37.35 16.17 -5.68
N ASN A 78 36.57 17.16 -6.11
CA ASN A 78 36.97 18.57 -6.07
C ASN A 78 37.04 19.13 -4.63
N TYR A 79 36.37 18.46 -3.69
CA TYR A 79 36.22 18.93 -2.31
C TYR A 79 37.29 18.41 -1.35
N LYS A 80 38.29 17.65 -1.84
CA LYS A 80 39.47 17.18 -1.07
C LYS A 80 39.10 16.60 0.30
N ALA A 81 38.06 15.77 0.33
CA ALA A 81 37.61 15.12 1.56
C ALA A 81 38.55 13.96 1.94
N ASP A 82 38.80 13.80 3.24
CA ASP A 82 39.49 12.62 3.78
C ASP A 82 38.57 11.38 3.73
N TYR A 83 37.27 11.61 3.99
CA TYR A 83 36.27 10.57 4.07
C TYR A 83 34.97 10.93 3.36
N ILE A 84 34.33 9.89 2.79
CA ILE A 84 32.92 9.94 2.41
C ILE A 84 32.14 9.04 3.38
N PHE A 85 31.33 9.65 4.24
CA PHE A 85 30.45 8.95 5.16
C PHE A 85 29.11 8.64 4.50
N ILE A 86 28.79 7.37 4.31
CA ILE A 86 27.51 6.95 3.75
C ILE A 86 26.45 6.91 4.84
N SER A 87 25.53 7.87 4.80
CA SER A 87 24.37 8.02 5.69
C SER A 87 23.07 7.52 5.04
N VAL A 88 23.15 6.65 4.03
CA VAL A 88 21.99 5.95 3.49
C VAL A 88 21.79 4.57 4.12
N GLN A 89 20.51 4.20 4.31
CA GLN A 89 20.13 2.94 4.94
C GLN A 89 20.42 1.71 4.05
N LYS A 90 20.39 1.87 2.72
CA LYS A 90 20.84 0.87 1.75
C LYS A 90 22.20 1.30 1.21
N TYR A 91 23.23 1.11 2.01
CA TYR A 91 24.58 1.56 1.67
C TYR A 91 25.22 0.75 0.52
N ARG A 92 24.93 -0.55 0.36
CA ARG A 92 25.59 -1.41 -0.65
C ARG A 92 25.52 -0.87 -2.09
N PRO A 93 24.36 -0.43 -2.63
CA PRO A 93 24.31 0.18 -3.96
C PRO A 93 25.14 1.46 -4.09
N VAL A 94 25.13 2.31 -3.05
CA VAL A 94 25.91 3.55 -3.02
C VAL A 94 27.41 3.23 -2.91
N LEU A 95 27.80 2.34 -2.00
CA LEU A 95 29.17 1.87 -1.82
C LEU A 95 29.72 1.28 -3.12
N ASN A 96 28.97 0.39 -3.79
CA ASN A 96 29.39 -0.22 -5.05
C ASN A 96 29.57 0.81 -6.16
N ARG A 97 28.80 1.91 -6.14
CA ARG A 97 28.94 3.00 -7.09
C ARG A 97 30.17 3.84 -6.77
N LEU A 98 30.30 4.30 -5.53
CA LEU A 98 31.43 5.13 -5.08
C LEU A 98 32.77 4.39 -5.28
N LYS A 99 32.81 3.07 -5.07
CA LYS A 99 34.00 2.24 -5.35
C LYS A 99 34.40 2.21 -6.83
N LYS A 100 33.49 2.49 -7.76
CA LYS A 100 33.77 2.58 -9.20
C LYS A 100 34.22 3.97 -9.64
N SER A 101 34.05 4.99 -8.80
CA SER A 101 34.24 6.40 -9.18
C SER A 101 35.64 6.96 -8.90
N GLU A 102 36.66 6.09 -8.74
CA GLU A 102 38.07 6.49 -8.48
C GLU A 102 38.21 7.68 -7.52
N LEU A 103 37.61 7.54 -6.34
CA LEU A 103 37.53 8.62 -5.35
C LEU A 103 38.83 8.72 -4.53
N ASN A 104 39.29 9.95 -4.28
CA ASN A 104 40.45 10.22 -3.43
C ASN A 104 40.15 10.00 -1.92
N ALA A 105 38.87 10.05 -1.55
CA ALA A 105 38.42 9.96 -0.16
C ALA A 105 38.17 8.50 0.27
N LYS A 106 38.43 8.18 1.55
CA LYS A 106 38.11 6.87 2.12
C LYS A 106 36.61 6.74 2.38
N ILE A 107 35.99 5.69 1.86
CA ILE A 107 34.56 5.45 2.08
C ILE A 107 34.36 4.77 3.44
N ILE A 108 33.49 5.33 4.27
CA ILE A 108 33.10 4.77 5.56
C ILE A 108 31.58 4.71 5.68
N SER A 109 31.08 3.69 6.36
CA SER A 109 29.65 3.52 6.65
C SER A 109 29.48 2.84 7.99
N LEU A 110 28.27 2.87 8.52
CA LEU A 110 27.87 2.05 9.66
C LEU A 110 27.70 0.58 9.18
N GLU A 111 28.78 -0.22 9.14
CA GLU A 111 28.75 -1.65 8.74
C GLU A 111 27.99 -2.56 9.74
N ASN A 112 27.79 -3.87 9.47
CA ASN A 112 26.89 -4.52 8.50
C ASN A 112 25.59 -4.72 9.29
N ASP A 113 24.44 -4.29 8.76
CA ASP A 113 23.17 -4.21 9.48
C ASP A 113 23.28 -3.40 10.79
N LEU A 114 22.79 -2.16 10.76
CA LEU A 114 22.07 -1.65 11.93
C LEU A 114 21.22 -2.82 12.41
N ASN A 115 21.44 -3.29 13.64
CA ASN A 115 20.77 -4.46 14.18
C ASN A 115 19.34 -4.07 14.55
N LEU A 116 18.66 -3.42 13.60
CA LEU A 116 17.30 -2.97 13.65
C LEU A 116 16.49 -4.20 14.03
N PRO A 117 15.68 -4.11 15.09
CA PRO A 117 14.69 -5.12 15.38
C PRO A 117 13.89 -5.45 14.12
N ALA A 118 13.45 -6.70 13.94
CA ALA A 118 12.74 -7.13 12.74
C ALA A 118 11.53 -6.23 12.39
N TRP A 119 10.91 -5.61 13.40
CA TRP A 119 9.85 -4.63 13.25
C TRP A 119 10.35 -3.29 12.67
N LEU A 120 11.51 -2.80 13.10
CA LEU A 120 12.12 -1.58 12.58
C LEU A 120 12.73 -1.80 11.19
N LYS A 121 13.26 -3.02 10.91
CA LYS A 121 13.59 -3.47 9.55
C LYS A 121 12.39 -3.36 8.59
N ARG A 122 11.16 -3.65 9.03
CA ARG A 122 9.94 -3.51 8.20
C ARG A 122 9.63 -2.05 7.87
N ILE A 123 9.77 -1.15 8.83
CA ILE A 123 9.50 0.29 8.70
C ILE A 123 10.58 0.99 7.86
N ILE A 124 11.86 0.63 8.08
CA ILE A 124 13.02 1.30 7.50
C ILE A 124 13.41 0.70 6.15
N TYR A 125 13.46 -0.63 6.00
CA TYR A 125 13.84 -1.26 4.73
C TYR A 125 12.71 -1.33 3.70
N LYS A 126 11.60 -0.63 3.94
CA LYS A 126 10.47 -0.60 3.01
C LYS A 126 9.98 -2.03 2.71
N LYS A 127 9.52 -2.80 3.72
CA LYS A 127 8.31 -3.59 3.44
C LYS A 127 7.18 -2.58 3.37
N THR A 128 7.12 -1.90 2.23
CA THR A 128 6.06 -0.95 1.93
C THR A 128 4.70 -1.64 1.93
N ASN A 129 4.69 -2.97 1.80
CA ASN A 129 3.51 -3.79 1.88
C ASN A 129 3.37 -4.36 3.28
N THR A 130 2.22 -4.09 3.89
CA THR A 130 1.85 -4.60 5.20
C THR A 130 0.66 -5.53 5.03
N PHE A 131 0.77 -6.76 5.52
CA PHE A 131 -0.37 -7.63 5.72
C PHE A 131 -0.55 -7.85 7.23
N VAL A 132 -1.71 -7.46 7.75
CA VAL A 132 -2.11 -7.59 9.15
C VAL A 132 -3.31 -8.54 9.23
N TYR A 133 -3.25 -9.45 10.18
CA TYR A 133 -4.40 -10.20 10.64
C TYR A 133 -4.70 -9.81 12.06
N VAL A 134 -5.92 -9.34 12.30
CA VAL A 134 -6.38 -8.91 13.61
C VAL A 134 -7.17 -10.06 14.21
N LYS A 135 -6.68 -10.62 15.32
CA LYS A 135 -7.37 -11.69 16.05
C LYS A 135 -8.62 -11.17 16.77
N SER A 136 -9.51 -12.08 17.17
CA SER A 136 -10.74 -11.72 17.90
C SER A 136 -10.48 -10.99 19.22
N ASP A 137 -9.30 -11.21 19.84
CA ASP A 137 -8.85 -10.51 21.05
C ASP A 137 -8.17 -9.16 20.77
N GLY A 138 -8.19 -8.69 19.52
CA GLY A 138 -7.59 -7.44 19.07
C GLY A 138 -6.09 -7.50 18.78
N ARG A 139 -5.40 -8.61 19.08
CA ARG A 139 -3.97 -8.73 18.78
C ARG A 139 -3.71 -8.74 17.28
N LYS A 140 -2.67 -8.00 16.87
CA LYS A 140 -2.25 -7.90 15.47
C LYS A 140 -1.11 -8.87 15.16
N VAL A 141 -1.35 -9.78 14.22
CA VAL A 141 -0.35 -10.70 13.68
C VAL A 141 0.02 -10.24 12.28
N PHE A 142 1.32 -10.02 12.04
CA PHE A 142 1.77 -9.47 10.76
C PHE A 142 2.34 -10.54 9.83
N ASN A 143 1.86 -10.60 8.60
CA ASN A 143 2.15 -11.61 7.58
C ASN A 143 1.93 -13.07 8.08
N PRO A 144 0.76 -13.39 8.66
CA PRO A 144 0.47 -14.76 9.04
C PRO A 144 0.34 -15.67 7.81
N LYS A 145 0.45 -16.97 8.06
CA LYS A 145 -0.06 -17.98 7.15
C LYS A 145 -1.49 -18.32 7.58
N ILE A 146 -2.45 -18.12 6.69
CA ILE A 146 -3.86 -18.47 6.91
C ILE A 146 -4.22 -19.51 5.85
N LYS A 147 -4.89 -20.59 6.28
CA LYS A 147 -5.33 -21.66 5.38
C LYS A 147 -6.18 -21.08 4.25
N ASN A 148 -5.97 -21.56 3.02
CA ASN A 148 -6.70 -21.14 1.82
C ASN A 148 -6.56 -19.66 1.41
N LEU A 149 -5.79 -18.85 2.15
CA LEU A 149 -5.51 -17.45 1.80
C LEU A 149 -4.16 -17.33 1.09
N LYS A 150 -4.14 -16.61 -0.04
CA LYS A 150 -2.94 -16.19 -0.73
C LYS A 150 -2.96 -14.69 -1.01
N VAL A 151 -2.07 -13.96 -0.34
CA VAL A 151 -1.83 -12.53 -0.59
C VAL A 151 -0.55 -12.37 -1.40
N LYS A 152 -0.63 -11.72 -2.56
CA LYS A 152 0.51 -11.37 -3.41
C LYS A 152 0.63 -9.85 -3.56
N PHE A 153 1.83 -9.36 -3.29
CA PHE A 153 2.18 -7.97 -3.55
C PHE A 153 3.11 -7.90 -4.76
N TYR A 154 2.66 -7.23 -5.81
CA TYR A 154 3.43 -6.99 -7.04
C TYR A 154 4.15 -5.63 -7.01
N GLY A 155 3.59 -4.65 -6.31
CA GLY A 155 4.16 -3.32 -6.17
C GLY A 155 4.45 -2.96 -4.71
N LYS A 156 4.36 -1.67 -4.39
CA LYS A 156 4.81 -1.10 -3.12
C LYS A 156 3.71 -0.26 -2.45
N ASN A 157 3.81 -0.07 -1.14
CA ASN A 157 2.96 0.80 -0.31
C ASN A 157 1.54 0.24 -0.14
N ASN A 158 1.40 -1.08 -0.10
CA ASN A 158 0.10 -1.72 0.09
C ASN A 158 -0.20 -1.98 1.57
N TYR A 159 -1.47 -1.99 1.92
CA TYR A 159 -1.97 -2.33 3.24
C TYR A 159 -3.12 -3.31 3.10
N VAL A 160 -2.95 -4.52 3.64
CA VAL A 160 -4.01 -5.55 3.70
C VAL A 160 -4.26 -5.83 5.18
N GLU A 161 -5.50 -5.70 5.63
CA GLU A 161 -5.92 -6.00 6.99
C GLU A 161 -7.15 -6.91 6.95
N ILE A 162 -7.06 -8.06 7.63
CA ILE A 162 -8.15 -9.05 7.70
C ILE A 162 -8.45 -9.33 9.18
N HIS A 163 -9.73 -9.27 9.57
CA HIS A 163 -10.18 -9.46 10.95
C HIS A 163 -10.74 -10.87 11.15
N GLU A 164 -10.38 -11.49 12.26
CA GLU A 164 -10.93 -12.74 12.75
C GLU A 164 -12.31 -12.51 13.39
N PRO A 165 -13.30 -13.40 13.15
CA PRO A 165 -13.20 -14.61 12.36
C PRO A 165 -13.20 -14.39 10.84
N VAL A 166 -12.38 -15.16 10.13
CA VAL A 166 -12.45 -15.28 8.68
C VAL A 166 -12.33 -16.76 8.28
N ALA A 167 -13.46 -17.42 8.05
CA ALA A 167 -13.43 -18.82 7.65
C ALA A 167 -13.43 -18.91 6.12
N ILE A 168 -12.32 -19.42 5.57
CA ILE A 168 -12.09 -19.54 4.12
C ILE A 168 -12.16 -21.02 3.76
N SER A 169 -13.29 -21.49 3.22
CA SER A 169 -13.47 -22.93 2.99
C SER A 169 -12.74 -23.45 1.73
N GLU A 170 -12.66 -22.66 0.65
CA GLU A 170 -11.94 -23.05 -0.57
C GLU A 170 -10.73 -22.17 -0.87
N LYS A 171 -10.94 -20.89 -1.20
CA LYS A 171 -9.83 -20.03 -1.65
C LYS A 171 -10.12 -18.55 -1.49
N MET A 172 -9.20 -17.84 -0.86
CA MET A 172 -9.12 -16.38 -0.95
C MET A 172 -7.81 -15.98 -1.62
N TYR A 173 -7.89 -15.23 -2.71
CA TYR A 173 -6.74 -14.69 -3.42
C TYR A 173 -6.79 -13.18 -3.44
N ILE A 174 -5.72 -12.53 -2.99
CA ILE A 174 -5.60 -11.08 -3.00
C ILE A 174 -4.31 -10.73 -3.74
N SER A 175 -4.42 -9.94 -4.80
CA SER A 175 -3.28 -9.33 -5.49
C SER A 175 -3.34 -7.82 -5.41
N CYS A 176 -2.21 -7.21 -5.04
CA CYS A 176 -2.07 -5.76 -4.96
C CYS A 176 -0.88 -5.30 -5.80
N TYR A 177 -1.08 -4.27 -6.62
CA TYR A 177 0.02 -3.54 -7.26
C TYR A 177 0.65 -2.55 -6.28
N SER A 178 0.51 -1.23 -6.42
CA SER A 178 1.10 -0.25 -5.49
C SER A 178 0.06 0.66 -4.88
N GLY A 179 0.21 1.05 -3.61
CA GLY A 179 -0.68 2.01 -2.95
C GLY A 179 -2.09 1.47 -2.67
N CYS A 180 -2.27 0.15 -2.65
CA CYS A 180 -3.57 -0.48 -2.42
C CYS A 180 -3.88 -0.55 -0.93
N ARG A 181 -5.13 -0.27 -0.54
CA ARG A 181 -5.67 -0.56 0.79
C ARG A 181 -6.77 -1.60 0.66
N ILE A 182 -6.68 -2.69 1.42
CA ILE A 182 -7.69 -3.74 1.47
C ILE A 182 -8.00 -4.02 2.93
N MET A 183 -9.27 -3.91 3.30
CA MET A 183 -9.75 -4.17 4.64
C MET A 183 -10.93 -5.13 4.57
N ILE A 184 -10.78 -6.29 5.20
CA ILE A 184 -11.82 -7.32 5.29
C ILE A 184 -12.14 -7.50 6.78
N ARG A 185 -13.36 -7.15 7.16
CA ARG A 185 -13.85 -7.34 8.53
C ARG A 185 -14.22 -8.81 8.78
N GLU A 186 -14.78 -9.07 9.94
CA GLU A 186 -15.15 -10.39 10.44
C GLU A 186 -16.22 -11.06 9.56
N ASN A 187 -15.92 -12.21 8.96
CA ASN A 187 -16.79 -12.95 8.03
C ASN A 187 -16.62 -14.47 8.15
N ASN A 188 -17.64 -15.16 8.67
CA ASN A 188 -17.59 -16.60 8.95
C ASN A 188 -17.84 -17.52 7.73
N LEU A 189 -18.18 -16.98 6.56
CA LEU A 189 -18.66 -17.78 5.44
C LEU A 189 -18.11 -17.28 4.09
N ILE A 190 -16.79 -17.32 3.92
CA ILE A 190 -16.15 -17.04 2.63
C ILE A 190 -15.74 -18.36 1.98
N LYS A 191 -16.47 -18.80 0.96
CA LYS A 191 -16.12 -19.99 0.19
C LYS A 191 -14.99 -19.68 -0.78
N SER A 192 -15.23 -18.75 -1.71
CA SER A 192 -14.22 -18.27 -2.66
C SER A 192 -14.30 -16.76 -2.87
N LEU A 193 -13.15 -16.08 -2.83
CA LEU A 193 -13.01 -14.65 -3.10
C LEU A 193 -11.69 -14.35 -3.82
N ALA A 194 -11.75 -13.69 -4.96
CA ALA A 194 -10.58 -13.20 -5.68
C ALA A 194 -10.60 -11.68 -5.81
N VAL A 195 -9.58 -11.02 -5.25
CA VAL A 195 -9.39 -9.57 -5.31
C VAL A 195 -8.17 -9.23 -6.18
N TYR A 196 -8.43 -8.51 -7.26
CA TYR A 196 -7.43 -7.97 -8.18
C TYR A 196 -7.39 -6.45 -8.05
N SER A 197 -6.44 -5.95 -7.26
CA SER A 197 -6.29 -4.55 -6.92
C SER A 197 -5.10 -3.93 -7.65
N GLY A 198 -5.40 -3.06 -8.62
CA GLY A 198 -4.44 -2.22 -9.34
C GLY A 198 -3.93 -1.06 -8.47
N ASN A 199 -3.06 -0.22 -9.06
CA ASN A 199 -2.43 0.88 -8.34
C ASN A 199 -3.45 1.83 -7.70
N ASN A 200 -3.18 2.27 -6.47
CA ASN A 200 -3.92 3.27 -5.71
C ASN A 200 -5.41 2.94 -5.68
N THR A 201 -5.81 1.85 -5.03
CA THR A 201 -7.21 1.45 -4.90
C THR A 201 -7.54 1.12 -3.46
N ASP A 202 -8.81 1.27 -3.07
CA ASP A 202 -9.29 0.97 -1.72
C ASP A 202 -10.44 -0.03 -1.78
N LEU A 203 -10.33 -1.12 -1.03
CA LEU A 203 -11.39 -2.12 -0.85
C LEU A 203 -11.73 -2.23 0.63
N GLU A 204 -13.02 -2.13 0.93
CA GLU A 204 -13.57 -2.37 2.25
C GLU A 204 -14.71 -3.37 2.18
N ILE A 205 -14.61 -4.45 2.94
CA ILE A 205 -15.65 -5.47 3.10
C ILE A 205 -16.08 -5.48 4.58
N GLY A 206 -17.36 -5.21 4.82
CA GLY A 206 -17.97 -5.21 6.14
C GLY A 206 -18.10 -6.59 6.78
N ARG A 207 -18.93 -6.68 7.82
CA ARG A 207 -19.05 -7.85 8.70
C ARG A 207 -20.13 -8.81 8.24
N ASN A 208 -20.05 -10.06 8.68
CA ASN A 208 -21.14 -11.05 8.59
C ASN A 208 -21.68 -11.30 7.17
N ASN A 209 -20.84 -11.09 6.18
CA ASN A 209 -21.10 -11.40 4.79
C ASN A 209 -20.88 -12.90 4.53
N SER A 210 -21.70 -13.45 3.64
CA SER A 210 -21.45 -14.76 3.01
C SER A 210 -21.07 -14.54 1.54
N MET A 211 -20.02 -15.21 1.07
CA MET A 211 -19.49 -15.04 -0.29
C MET A 211 -19.14 -16.38 -0.90
N GLU A 212 -19.70 -16.66 -2.07
CA GLU A 212 -19.39 -17.83 -2.89
C GLU A 212 -18.87 -17.36 -4.24
N ASP A 213 -17.70 -17.81 -4.69
CA ASP A 213 -17.11 -17.44 -5.99
C ASP A 213 -17.29 -15.96 -6.43
N VAL A 214 -16.74 -15.04 -5.63
CA VAL A 214 -16.79 -13.59 -5.90
C VAL A 214 -15.47 -13.10 -6.48
N ILE A 215 -15.53 -12.38 -7.59
CA ILE A 215 -14.39 -11.72 -8.21
C ILE A 215 -14.55 -10.19 -8.11
N ILE A 216 -13.56 -9.54 -7.50
CA ILE A 216 -13.47 -8.09 -7.37
C ILE A 216 -12.27 -7.59 -8.16
N SER A 217 -12.51 -6.72 -9.15
CA SER A 217 -11.47 -6.07 -9.93
C SER A 217 -11.48 -4.56 -9.74
N LEU A 218 -10.50 -4.05 -9.00
CA LEU A 218 -10.25 -2.62 -8.87
C LEU A 218 -9.09 -2.24 -9.78
N LYS A 219 -9.30 -1.37 -10.78
CA LYS A 219 -8.23 -0.94 -11.69
C LYS A 219 -8.03 0.58 -11.67
N ASN A 220 -6.82 0.95 -12.08
CA ASN A 220 -6.26 2.29 -12.04
C ASN A 220 -7.11 3.32 -12.80
N ALA A 221 -7.71 4.24 -12.05
CA ALA A 221 -7.56 5.69 -12.27
C ALA A 221 -7.95 6.37 -10.96
N SER A 222 -7.10 7.27 -10.46
CA SER A 222 -7.49 8.28 -9.45
C SER A 222 -8.15 7.75 -8.16
N LYS A 223 -7.60 6.71 -7.51
CA LYS A 223 -8.06 6.24 -6.18
C LYS A 223 -9.47 5.63 -6.17
N THR A 224 -9.78 4.72 -7.09
CA THR A 224 -11.09 4.03 -7.04
C THR A 224 -11.27 3.21 -5.76
N LYS A 225 -12.46 3.30 -5.19
CA LYS A 225 -12.90 2.58 -4.00
C LYS A 225 -14.01 1.58 -4.34
N LEU A 226 -13.97 0.42 -3.70
CA LEU A 226 -15.09 -0.49 -3.65
C LEU A 226 -15.45 -0.78 -2.20
N THR A 227 -16.73 -0.64 -1.86
CA THR A 227 -17.24 -0.93 -0.52
C THR A 227 -18.35 -1.95 -0.60
N ILE A 228 -18.26 -2.97 0.24
CA ILE A 228 -19.34 -3.91 0.53
C ILE A 228 -19.69 -3.71 2.00
N GLY A 229 -20.97 -3.43 2.28
CA GLY A 229 -21.49 -3.29 3.62
C GLY A 229 -21.42 -4.58 4.45
N SER A 230 -22.22 -4.62 5.51
CA SER A 230 -22.32 -5.76 6.42
C SER A 230 -23.62 -6.55 6.18
N ASN A 231 -23.66 -7.81 6.61
CA ASN A 231 -24.82 -8.71 6.51
C ASN A 231 -25.29 -9.00 5.08
N CYS A 232 -24.42 -8.82 4.09
CA CYS A 232 -24.69 -9.14 2.70
C CYS A 232 -24.59 -10.65 2.43
N MET A 233 -25.17 -11.06 1.31
CA MET A 233 -25.02 -12.40 0.75
C MET A 233 -24.67 -12.28 -0.73
N LEU A 234 -23.49 -12.76 -1.10
CA LEU A 234 -23.03 -12.81 -2.48
C LEU A 234 -22.99 -14.28 -2.87
N SER A 235 -23.88 -14.68 -3.78
CA SER A 235 -23.92 -16.02 -4.37
C SER A 235 -22.74 -16.23 -5.33
N TYR A 236 -22.74 -17.26 -6.16
CA TYR A 236 -21.65 -17.63 -7.08
C TYR A 236 -21.62 -16.81 -8.38
N GLY A 237 -20.46 -16.77 -9.04
CA GLY A 237 -20.30 -16.14 -10.37
C GLY A 237 -20.37 -14.61 -10.37
N ILE A 238 -20.14 -13.97 -9.21
CA ILE A 238 -20.30 -12.51 -9.07
C ILE A 238 -19.05 -11.80 -9.53
N PHE A 239 -19.23 -10.79 -10.39
CA PHE A 239 -18.14 -9.95 -10.85
C PHE A 239 -18.39 -8.47 -10.57
N LEU A 240 -17.55 -7.88 -9.73
CA LEU A 240 -17.57 -6.45 -9.41
C LEU A 240 -16.35 -5.77 -10.03
N ARG A 241 -16.54 -4.71 -10.83
CA ARG A 241 -15.42 -4.02 -11.51
C ARG A 241 -15.54 -2.50 -11.51
N THR A 242 -14.52 -1.80 -11.01
CA THR A 242 -14.51 -0.31 -10.92
C THR A 242 -14.02 0.39 -12.19
N SER A 243 -13.66 -0.37 -13.24
CA SER A 243 -13.08 0.17 -14.48
C SER A 243 -13.35 -0.75 -15.67
N ASP A 244 -13.42 -0.18 -16.87
CA ASP A 244 -13.54 -0.92 -18.13
C ASP A 244 -12.21 -1.52 -18.61
N GLY A 245 -11.08 -1.11 -18.01
CA GLY A 245 -9.75 -1.63 -18.29
C GLY A 245 -9.05 -1.00 -19.49
N HIS A 246 -9.80 -0.48 -20.47
CA HIS A 246 -9.29 0.24 -21.63
C HIS A 246 -10.02 1.56 -21.83
N ALA A 247 -9.32 2.57 -22.36
CA ALA A 247 -9.86 3.90 -22.55
C ALA A 247 -10.84 3.94 -23.74
N ILE A 248 -11.99 4.55 -23.52
CA ILE A 248 -12.93 5.01 -24.54
C ILE A 248 -12.84 6.54 -24.53
N TYR A 249 -12.62 7.15 -25.68
CA TYR A 249 -12.46 8.59 -25.81
C TYR A 249 -13.42 9.17 -26.83
N ASP A 250 -13.80 10.43 -26.61
CA ASP A 250 -14.59 11.23 -27.53
C ASP A 250 -13.76 11.57 -28.77
N THR A 251 -14.27 11.28 -29.96
CA THR A 251 -13.49 11.42 -31.21
C THR A 251 -13.20 12.88 -31.57
N ARG A 252 -14.02 13.82 -31.09
CA ARG A 252 -13.89 15.26 -31.37
C ARG A 252 -12.94 15.95 -30.39
N THR A 253 -13.18 15.78 -29.10
CA THR A 253 -12.46 16.44 -27.99
C THR A 253 -11.24 15.65 -27.51
N ARG A 254 -11.12 14.38 -27.91
CA ARG A 254 -10.11 13.42 -27.43
C ARG A 254 -10.13 13.17 -25.93
N GLN A 255 -11.19 13.57 -25.24
CA GLN A 255 -11.35 13.35 -23.80
C GLN A 255 -11.80 11.92 -23.50
N MET A 256 -11.25 11.34 -22.43
CA MET A 256 -11.67 10.03 -21.93
C MET A 256 -13.07 10.09 -21.33
N LEU A 257 -13.96 9.22 -21.83
CA LEU A 257 -15.38 9.13 -21.46
C LEU A 257 -15.66 8.13 -20.35
N ASN A 258 -14.88 7.05 -20.28
CA ASN A 258 -15.17 5.91 -19.39
C ASN A 258 -14.25 5.87 -18.16
N LYS A 259 -14.12 7.01 -17.49
CA LYS A 259 -13.33 7.12 -16.27
C LYS A 259 -13.76 6.04 -15.25
N PRO A 260 -12.80 5.36 -14.60
CA PRO A 260 -13.08 4.50 -13.46
C PRO A 260 -13.89 5.22 -12.39
N ALA A 261 -14.75 4.48 -11.70
CA ALA A 261 -15.66 5.03 -10.72
C ALA A 261 -15.95 3.99 -9.62
N ASP A 262 -16.22 4.50 -8.43
CA ASP A 262 -16.42 3.69 -7.23
C ASP A 262 -17.63 2.78 -7.34
N ILE A 263 -17.60 1.67 -6.60
CA ILE A 263 -18.76 0.82 -6.37
C ILE A 263 -19.09 0.81 -4.89
N VAL A 264 -20.35 1.06 -4.55
CA VAL A 264 -20.83 1.04 -3.17
C VAL A 264 -22.00 0.07 -3.07
N ILE A 265 -21.81 -1.02 -2.33
CA ILE A 265 -22.86 -1.96 -1.96
C ILE A 265 -23.20 -1.69 -0.50
N GLY A 266 -24.47 -1.38 -0.23
CA GLY A 266 -24.99 -1.13 1.11
C GLY A 266 -24.95 -2.35 2.02
N ASN A 267 -25.53 -2.20 3.20
CA ASN A 267 -25.72 -3.28 4.16
C ASN A 267 -26.90 -4.16 3.75
N HIS A 268 -26.83 -5.42 4.12
CA HIS A 268 -27.89 -6.39 3.91
C HIS A 268 -28.33 -6.45 2.44
N VAL A 269 -27.37 -6.43 1.51
CA VAL A 269 -27.66 -6.63 0.08
C VAL A 269 -27.49 -8.11 -0.26
N TRP A 270 -28.45 -8.67 -0.99
CA TRP A 270 -28.30 -9.98 -1.62
C TRP A 270 -27.95 -9.80 -3.09
N ILE A 271 -26.78 -10.26 -3.50
CA ILE A 271 -26.41 -10.38 -4.91
C ILE A 271 -26.55 -11.85 -5.30
N SER A 272 -27.57 -12.20 -6.07
CA SER A 272 -27.78 -13.57 -6.51
C SER A 272 -26.86 -13.95 -7.68
N ALA A 273 -26.92 -15.22 -8.08
CA ALA A 273 -25.92 -15.83 -8.95
C ALA A 273 -25.66 -15.08 -10.27
N ASP A 274 -24.41 -15.15 -10.73
CA ASP A 274 -23.96 -14.68 -12.03
C ASP A 274 -24.22 -13.18 -12.30
N CYS A 275 -24.26 -12.34 -11.27
CA CYS A 275 -24.43 -10.89 -11.44
C CYS A 275 -23.13 -10.16 -11.78
N LYS A 276 -23.26 -9.08 -12.56
CA LYS A 276 -22.17 -8.17 -12.90
C LYS A 276 -22.50 -6.78 -12.40
N VAL A 277 -21.64 -6.22 -11.53
CA VAL A 277 -21.78 -4.86 -10.99
C VAL A 277 -20.65 -4.00 -11.53
N LEU A 278 -21.01 -3.00 -12.33
CA LEU A 278 -20.04 -2.19 -13.07
C LEU A 278 -19.69 -0.89 -12.35
N LYS A 279 -18.66 -0.19 -12.86
CA LYS A 279 -18.12 1.05 -12.30
C LYS A 279 -19.21 2.10 -12.08
N GLY A 280 -19.11 2.82 -10.97
CA GLY A 280 -20.01 3.93 -10.65
C GLY A 280 -21.35 3.51 -10.04
N VAL A 281 -21.59 2.22 -9.82
CA VAL A 281 -22.83 1.71 -9.22
C VAL A 281 -22.88 1.95 -7.72
N THR A 282 -24.04 2.37 -7.24
CA THR A 282 -24.43 2.34 -5.83
C THR A 282 -25.67 1.46 -5.70
N VAL A 283 -25.62 0.46 -4.81
CA VAL A 283 -26.76 -0.36 -4.41
C VAL A 283 -27.09 -0.01 -2.96
N PRO A 284 -28.27 0.55 -2.69
CA PRO A 284 -28.70 0.90 -1.33
C PRO A 284 -28.87 -0.31 -0.42
N ASN A 285 -29.14 -0.06 0.86
CA ASN A 285 -29.33 -1.13 1.83
C ASN A 285 -30.55 -1.99 1.48
N ASN A 286 -30.54 -3.23 1.94
CA ASN A 286 -31.66 -4.15 1.84
C ASN A 286 -32.20 -4.39 0.41
N CYS A 287 -31.34 -4.29 -0.59
CA CYS A 287 -31.70 -4.58 -1.97
C CYS A 287 -31.31 -6.01 -2.37
N ILE A 288 -32.06 -6.56 -3.32
CA ILE A 288 -31.78 -7.85 -3.95
C ILE A 288 -31.40 -7.59 -5.41
N ILE A 289 -30.22 -8.04 -5.84
CA ILE A 289 -29.83 -8.07 -7.25
C ILE A 289 -30.19 -9.45 -7.79
N GLY A 290 -31.12 -9.50 -8.74
CA GLY A 290 -31.63 -10.75 -9.31
C GLY A 290 -30.65 -11.45 -10.25
N THR A 291 -30.86 -12.75 -10.46
CA THR A 291 -29.86 -13.62 -11.12
C THR A 291 -29.54 -13.16 -12.54
N ASN A 292 -28.28 -13.29 -12.96
CA ASN A 292 -27.79 -12.87 -14.28
C ASN A 292 -27.90 -11.36 -14.58
N SER A 293 -28.15 -10.52 -13.58
CA SER A 293 -28.29 -9.08 -13.81
C SER A 293 -26.97 -8.39 -14.12
N VAL A 294 -27.05 -7.34 -14.95
CA VAL A 294 -25.93 -6.43 -15.24
C VAL A 294 -26.31 -5.04 -14.74
N VAL A 295 -25.69 -4.65 -13.63
CA VAL A 295 -25.98 -3.39 -12.94
C VAL A 295 -25.02 -2.33 -13.45
N THR A 296 -25.56 -1.31 -14.12
CA THR A 296 -24.79 -0.31 -14.87
C THR A 296 -24.99 1.12 -14.37
N LYS A 297 -25.93 1.35 -13.44
CA LYS A 297 -26.29 2.67 -12.93
C LYS A 297 -26.45 2.67 -11.40
N LYS A 298 -26.45 3.87 -10.83
CA LYS A 298 -26.74 4.08 -9.40
C LYS A 298 -28.22 3.88 -9.12
N PHE A 299 -28.51 3.30 -7.96
CA PHE A 299 -29.83 3.21 -7.36
C PHE A 299 -29.82 3.98 -6.05
N THR A 300 -30.97 4.55 -5.70
CA THR A 300 -31.15 5.38 -4.49
C THR A 300 -32.22 4.82 -3.55
N GLU A 301 -33.03 3.87 -4.02
CA GLU A 301 -34.12 3.26 -3.26
C GLU A 301 -33.65 1.99 -2.55
N GLU A 302 -33.97 1.87 -1.25
CA GLU A 302 -33.77 0.65 -0.45
C GLU A 302 -34.96 -0.31 -0.58
N ASN A 303 -34.83 -1.53 -0.05
CA ASN A 303 -35.93 -2.50 0.02
C ASN A 303 -36.50 -2.89 -1.36
N CYS A 304 -35.63 -3.02 -2.36
CA CYS A 304 -36.02 -3.23 -3.75
C CYS A 304 -35.35 -4.46 -4.37
N ILE A 305 -36.05 -5.09 -5.31
CA ILE A 305 -35.44 -6.03 -6.27
C ILE A 305 -34.96 -5.23 -7.47
N ILE A 306 -33.66 -5.33 -7.77
CA ILE A 306 -33.00 -4.76 -8.94
C ILE A 306 -32.63 -5.92 -9.87
N ALA A 307 -33.19 -5.97 -11.07
CA ALA A 307 -32.95 -7.09 -11.98
C ALA A 307 -32.90 -6.67 -13.46
N GLY A 308 -32.25 -7.49 -14.28
CA GLY A 308 -32.20 -7.33 -15.74
C GLY A 308 -30.82 -6.94 -16.29
N ASN A 309 -30.74 -6.77 -17.60
CA ASN A 309 -29.54 -6.33 -18.33
C ASN A 309 -29.95 -5.33 -19.44
N PRO A 310 -29.80 -4.00 -19.22
CA PRO A 310 -29.34 -3.37 -17.98
C PRO A 310 -30.37 -3.49 -16.85
N ALA A 311 -29.89 -3.58 -15.61
CA ALA A 311 -30.76 -3.77 -14.45
C ALA A 311 -31.62 -2.52 -14.14
N GLY A 312 -32.84 -2.76 -13.68
CA GLY A 312 -33.79 -1.76 -13.19
C GLY A 312 -34.52 -2.23 -11.94
N VAL A 313 -35.22 -1.31 -11.26
CA VAL A 313 -36.08 -1.66 -10.12
C VAL A 313 -37.29 -2.44 -10.65
N LEU A 314 -37.43 -3.68 -10.21
CA LEU A 314 -38.52 -4.58 -10.60
C LEU A 314 -39.65 -4.60 -9.55
N LYS A 315 -39.28 -4.55 -8.27
CA LYS A 315 -40.23 -4.60 -7.15
C LYS A 315 -39.69 -3.78 -5.98
N ARG A 316 -40.60 -3.11 -5.27
CA ARG A 316 -40.35 -2.33 -4.05
C ARG A 316 -40.98 -3.02 -2.84
N GLU A 317 -40.64 -2.52 -1.66
CA GLU A 317 -41.21 -2.98 -0.38
C GLU A 317 -40.97 -4.46 -0.13
N VAL A 318 -39.76 -4.91 -0.44
CA VAL A 318 -39.32 -6.29 -0.23
C VAL A 318 -38.28 -6.37 0.87
N ASN A 319 -38.19 -7.55 1.47
CA ASN A 319 -37.13 -7.92 2.39
C ASN A 319 -36.62 -9.32 2.04
N TRP A 320 -35.44 -9.68 2.53
CA TRP A 320 -34.87 -11.03 2.33
C TRP A 320 -34.20 -11.52 3.61
N ILE A 321 -34.12 -12.83 3.78
CA ILE A 321 -33.42 -13.47 4.89
C ILE A 321 -32.57 -14.63 4.41
N LYS A 322 -31.50 -14.95 5.14
CA LYS A 322 -30.60 -16.05 4.79
C LYS A 322 -31.20 -17.43 5.03
N ASN A 323 -32.01 -17.57 6.08
CA ASN A 323 -32.63 -18.83 6.45
C ASN A 323 -34.15 -18.75 6.21
N PRO A 324 -34.70 -19.45 5.20
CA PRO A 324 -36.11 -19.33 4.83
C PRO A 324 -37.10 -19.82 5.91
N THR A 325 -36.62 -20.51 6.96
CA THR A 325 -37.49 -21.03 8.03
C THR A 325 -37.74 -20.06 9.18
N LEU A 326 -37.28 -18.80 9.09
CA LEU A 326 -37.39 -17.78 10.16
C LEU A 326 -38.48 -16.72 9.92
N ILE A 327 -39.46 -16.97 9.04
CA ILE A 327 -40.63 -16.09 8.80
C ILE A 327 -41.90 -16.75 9.30
#